data_AF-A0A9P5J2A1-F1
#
_entry.id   AF-A0A9P5J2A1-F1
#
_cell.length_a   1.000
_cell.length_b   1.000
_cell.length_c   1.000
_cell.angle_alpha   90.00
_cell.angle_beta   90.00
_cell.angle_gamma   90.00
#
_symmetry.space_group_name_H-M   'P 1'
#
loop_
_entity.id
_entity.type
_entity.pdbx_description
1 polymer ?
#
loop_
_entity_poly.entity_id
_entity_poly.type
_entity_poly.pdbx_seq_one_letter_code
_entity_poly.pdbx_strand_id
1 'polypeptide(L)'
;MSEGPISIIPEDVLADIFMLAVDIGDIGLDEHYQSSGHLRSKMSIVITHVCQRWRFVAIHSPRMWTQLKICAASQGPLISLFATRSHPLGTTFTFESPGTSSLEDTITDWPPLRIMINKEAAIGIRELRFRHAAAVHALLIDEDAETALALDRVFLSGAHIKDDHTLPFPSCLFHSTQLHLVNSMLDSGSRPFRFLHELVIENSDHETLLWMLECTNMPVLRSLRLCSIRASDPKLVNTVKLPSLGRLLIESSHSFTPALIGRSLMVPNLQHLHVDDLGPQFRTDAQGSLLPKNVIRMKGVDAIKKAVR
;
A
#
# COMPACT_ATOMS: atom_id res chain seq x y z
N MET A 1 26.94 27.12 33.80
CA MET A 1 26.00 27.22 32.66
C MET A 1 24.80 26.36 33.04
N SER A 2 23.63 26.95 33.24
CA SER A 2 22.41 26.17 33.51
C SER A 2 22.09 25.35 32.27
N GLU A 3 22.04 24.03 32.41
CA GLU A 3 21.56 23.19 31.33
C GLU A 3 20.13 23.61 31.01
N GLY A 4 19.87 24.00 29.75
CA GLY A 4 18.52 24.40 29.34
C GLY A 4 17.52 23.26 29.62
N PRO A 5 16.22 23.54 29.78
CA PRO A 5 15.21 22.55 30.19
C PRO A 5 15.19 21.28 29.31
N ILE A 6 15.68 21.40 28.07
CA ILE A 6 15.80 20.32 27.09
C ILE A 6 16.84 19.24 27.43
N SER A 7 17.79 19.55 28.33
CA SER A 7 18.81 18.62 28.84
C SER A 7 18.25 17.57 29.80
N ILE A 8 17.09 17.84 30.39
CA ILE A 8 16.46 16.97 31.40
C ILE A 8 15.59 15.90 30.72
N ILE A 9 15.17 16.14 29.48
CA ILE A 9 14.29 15.22 28.75
C ILE A 9 15.06 13.94 28.39
N PRO A 10 14.51 12.74 28.68
CA PRO A 10 15.08 11.45 28.23
C PRO A 10 15.17 11.32 26.69
N GLU A 11 16.12 10.54 26.19
CA GLU A 11 16.38 10.40 24.74
C GLU A 11 15.23 9.75 23.96
N ASP A 12 14.55 8.80 24.57
CA ASP A 12 13.35 8.14 24.04
C ASP A 12 12.20 9.14 23.88
N VAL A 13 11.95 9.98 24.90
CA VAL A 13 10.95 11.05 24.83
C VAL A 13 11.31 12.08 23.76
N LEU A 14 12.59 12.42 23.62
CA LEU A 14 13.06 13.30 22.55
C LEU A 14 12.82 12.68 21.17
N ALA A 15 13.08 11.39 20.99
CA ALA A 15 12.82 10.69 19.75
C ALA A 15 11.31 10.66 19.41
N ASP A 16 10.44 10.45 20.40
CA ASP A 16 8.99 10.47 20.20
C ASP A 16 8.49 11.89 19.82
N ILE A 17 9.01 12.94 20.47
CA ILE A 17 8.70 14.33 20.08
C ILE A 17 9.12 14.58 18.63
N PHE A 18 10.29 14.08 18.22
CA PHE A 18 10.75 14.20 16.85
C PHE A 18 9.85 13.50 15.86
N MET A 19 9.45 12.25 16.11
CA MET A 19 8.53 11.51 15.24
C MET A 19 7.22 12.28 15.05
N LEU A 20 6.65 12.80 16.13
CA LEU A 20 5.42 13.62 16.07
C LEU A 20 5.64 14.92 15.28
N ALA A 21 6.76 15.60 15.47
CA ALA A 21 7.08 16.84 14.76
C ALA A 21 7.31 16.61 13.26
N VAL A 22 7.90 15.47 12.89
CA VAL A 22 8.16 15.03 11.52
C VAL A 22 6.84 14.75 10.79
N ASP A 23 5.91 14.06 11.43
CA ASP A 23 4.58 13.74 10.87
C ASP A 23 3.75 15.00 10.59
N ILE A 24 3.82 16.03 11.44
CA ILE A 24 3.09 17.30 11.26
C ILE A 24 3.51 18.02 9.98
N GLY A 25 4.76 17.86 9.54
CA GLY A 25 5.27 18.47 8.32
C GLY A 25 4.61 17.99 7.02
N ASP A 26 3.94 16.83 7.08
CA ASP A 26 3.30 16.16 5.95
C ASP A 26 1.80 16.53 5.81
N ILE A 27 1.20 17.16 6.83
CA ILE A 27 -0.24 17.45 6.94
C ILE A 27 -0.65 18.72 6.16
N GLY A 28 -0.19 18.88 4.91
CA GLY A 28 -0.82 19.84 3.99
C GLY A 28 -0.34 21.29 4.12
N LEU A 29 0.97 21.53 4.09
CA LEU A 29 1.48 22.86 3.79
C LEU A 29 1.66 23.04 2.28
N ASP A 30 0.56 23.52 1.68
CA ASP A 30 0.38 24.20 0.38
C ASP A 30 0.95 23.54 -0.88
N GLU A 31 0.03 23.07 -1.72
CA GLU A 31 0.21 22.89 -3.17
C GLU A 31 0.89 24.11 -3.83
N HIS A 32 0.76 25.30 -3.23
CA HIS A 32 1.42 26.53 -3.69
C HIS A 32 2.96 26.53 -3.57
N TYR A 33 3.56 25.76 -2.65
CA TYR A 33 5.03 25.69 -2.57
C TYR A 33 5.63 24.72 -3.60
N GLN A 34 4.83 23.76 -4.10
CA GLN A 34 5.28 22.78 -5.10
C GLN A 34 5.55 23.43 -6.47
N SER A 35 4.90 24.55 -6.78
CA SER A 35 5.05 25.27 -8.04
C SER A 35 6.44 25.90 -8.24
N SER A 36 7.28 25.96 -7.21
CA SER A 36 8.61 26.59 -7.28
C SER A 36 9.75 25.66 -7.72
N GLY A 37 9.47 24.38 -7.98
CA GLY A 37 10.46 23.40 -8.49
C GLY A 37 11.61 23.08 -7.51
N HIS A 38 11.65 23.70 -6.33
CA HIS A 38 12.67 23.50 -5.32
C HIS A 38 12.11 22.63 -4.20
N LEU A 39 12.02 21.33 -4.46
CA LEU A 39 11.69 20.29 -3.48
C LEU A 39 12.84 20.12 -2.47
N ARG A 40 13.12 21.15 -1.66
CA ARG A 40 13.83 20.94 -0.40
C ARG A 40 12.84 20.31 0.55
N SER A 41 12.90 18.98 0.68
CA SER A 41 12.18 18.22 1.71
C SER A 41 12.28 18.95 3.04
N LYS A 42 11.14 19.44 3.53
CA LYS A 42 11.02 20.29 4.72
C LYS A 42 11.61 19.63 5.96
N MET A 43 11.65 18.28 5.99
CA MET A 43 12.30 17.49 7.05
C MET A 43 13.81 17.77 7.18
N SER A 44 14.51 18.00 6.06
CA SER A 44 15.95 18.31 6.07
C SER A 44 16.25 19.62 6.78
N ILE A 45 15.32 20.58 6.71
CA ILE A 45 15.47 21.90 7.33
C ILE A 45 15.21 21.81 8.83
N VAL A 46 14.24 21.01 9.30
CA VAL A 46 13.90 20.96 10.73
C VAL A 46 15.04 20.39 11.58
N ILE A 47 15.76 19.35 11.12
CA ILE A 47 16.84 18.71 11.92
C ILE A 47 18.11 19.57 11.95
N THR A 48 18.34 20.46 10.98
CA THR A 48 19.55 21.29 10.98
C THR A 48 19.50 22.42 12.01
N HIS A 49 18.31 22.82 12.49
CA HIS A 49 18.14 23.94 13.44
C HIS A 49 18.02 23.55 14.92
N VAL A 50 18.16 22.27 15.27
CA VAL A 50 18.08 21.79 16.67
C VAL A 50 19.45 21.76 17.34
N CYS A 51 19.49 21.67 18.68
CA CYS A 51 20.74 21.58 19.44
C CYS A 51 21.48 20.25 19.17
N GLN A 52 22.76 20.17 19.54
CA GLN A 52 23.61 19.00 19.29
C GLN A 52 23.02 17.70 19.85
N ARG A 53 22.45 17.75 21.06
CA ARG A 53 21.81 16.58 21.70
C ARG A 53 20.64 16.05 20.87
N TRP A 54 19.84 16.94 20.29
CA TRP A 54 18.71 16.55 19.45
C TRP A 54 19.17 15.87 18.16
N ARG A 55 20.21 16.41 17.52
CA ARG A 55 20.80 15.75 16.34
C ARG A 55 21.37 14.38 16.69
N PHE A 56 22.02 14.26 17.85
CA PHE A 56 22.54 12.98 18.34
C PHE A 56 21.41 11.94 18.49
N VAL A 57 20.33 12.29 19.20
CA VAL A 57 19.16 11.40 19.37
C VAL A 57 18.54 11.01 18.02
N ALA A 58 18.32 11.98 17.13
CA ALA A 58 17.72 11.71 15.82
C ALA A 58 18.58 10.77 14.95
N ILE A 59 19.90 10.92 14.98
CA ILE A 59 20.82 10.09 14.21
C ILE A 59 20.90 8.65 14.76
N HIS A 60 20.87 8.49 16.09
CA HIS A 60 21.10 7.20 16.75
C HIS A 60 19.81 6.43 17.07
N SER A 61 18.63 7.02 16.90
CA SER A 61 17.36 6.33 17.12
C SER A 61 16.90 5.60 15.85
N PRO A 62 16.88 4.24 15.81
CA PRO A 62 16.49 3.48 14.61
C PRO A 62 15.06 3.79 14.14
N ARG A 63 14.16 4.15 15.08
CA ARG A 63 12.76 4.50 14.81
C ARG A 63 12.63 5.69 13.84
N MET A 64 13.59 6.60 13.83
CA MET A 64 13.62 7.75 12.92
C MET A 64 13.96 7.36 11.46
N TRP A 65 14.48 6.15 11.25
CA TRP A 65 14.95 5.65 9.97
C TRP A 65 14.03 4.59 9.37
N THR A 66 12.86 4.34 9.96
CA THR A 66 11.93 3.29 9.49
C THR A 66 11.05 3.75 8.33
N GLN A 67 11.01 5.05 8.00
CA GLN A 67 10.18 5.57 6.92
C GLN A 67 11.00 6.54 6.06
N LEU A 68 11.06 6.27 4.76
CA LEU A 68 11.66 7.18 3.79
C LEU A 68 10.71 7.39 2.62
N LYS A 69 10.38 8.66 2.36
CA LYS A 69 9.70 9.08 1.15
C LYS A 69 10.73 9.42 0.08
N ILE A 70 10.56 8.81 -1.09
CA ILE A 70 11.45 8.89 -2.23
C ILE A 70 10.67 9.56 -3.35
N CYS A 71 11.11 10.76 -3.72
CA CYS A 71 10.64 11.43 -4.92
C CYS A 71 11.63 11.15 -6.06
N ALA A 72 11.22 11.40 -7.30
CA ALA A 72 12.03 11.10 -8.48
C ALA A 72 13.46 11.69 -8.47
N ALA A 73 13.62 12.84 -7.81
CA ALA A 73 14.90 13.52 -7.73
C ALA A 73 15.83 12.98 -6.64
N SER A 74 15.38 12.03 -5.81
CA SER A 74 16.13 11.59 -4.64
C SER A 74 17.17 10.52 -4.96
N GLN A 75 18.34 10.63 -4.33
CA GLN A 75 19.53 9.85 -4.66
C GLN A 75 19.54 8.50 -3.92
N GLY A 76 19.94 7.43 -4.61
CA GLY A 76 20.06 6.06 -4.08
C GLY A 76 20.82 5.87 -2.75
N PRO A 77 21.84 6.67 -2.38
CA PRO A 77 22.57 6.49 -1.11
C PRO A 77 21.70 6.63 0.16
N LEU A 78 20.54 7.29 0.06
CA LEU A 78 19.64 7.41 1.21
C LEU A 78 18.98 6.07 1.56
N ILE A 79 18.71 5.22 0.57
CA ILE A 79 18.02 3.95 0.80
C ILE A 79 18.88 3.01 1.62
N SER A 80 20.15 2.86 1.25
CA SER A 80 21.10 2.04 2.01
C SER A 80 21.32 2.61 3.41
N LEU A 81 21.44 3.93 3.55
CA LEU A 81 21.58 4.57 4.85
C LEU A 81 20.37 4.30 5.77
N PHE A 82 19.15 4.44 5.25
CA PHE A 82 17.91 4.19 6.00
C PHE A 82 17.77 2.71 6.35
N ALA A 83 17.99 1.82 5.39
CA ALA A 83 17.96 0.37 5.62
C ALA A 83 18.92 -0.04 6.74
N THR A 84 20.20 0.39 6.66
CA THR A 84 21.22 0.08 7.67
C THR A 84 20.87 0.65 9.05
N ARG A 85 20.41 1.90 9.13
CA ARG A 85 20.10 2.54 10.43
C ARG A 85 18.79 2.08 11.05
N SER A 86 17.85 1.60 10.26
CA SER A 86 16.58 1.07 10.78
C SER A 86 16.72 -0.30 11.44
N HIS A 87 17.81 -1.02 11.18
CA HIS A 87 17.98 -2.38 11.67
C HIS A 87 17.96 -2.40 13.22
N PRO A 88 17.17 -3.28 13.86
CA PRO A 88 16.45 -4.43 13.30
C PRO A 88 14.96 -4.19 12.96
N LEU A 89 14.45 -2.96 13.10
CA LEU A 89 13.02 -2.64 12.99
C LEU A 89 12.49 -2.75 11.55
N GLY A 90 13.37 -2.56 10.57
CA GLY A 90 13.05 -2.57 9.15
C GLY A 90 12.51 -1.23 8.64
N THR A 91 12.47 -1.09 7.31
CA THR A 91 12.07 0.16 6.64
C THR A 91 10.84 0.02 5.76
N THR A 92 10.09 1.12 5.71
CA THR A 92 9.05 1.41 4.74
C THR A 92 9.57 2.46 3.77
N PHE A 93 9.60 2.13 2.49
CA PHE A 93 9.89 3.10 1.43
C PHE A 93 8.61 3.51 0.72
N THR A 94 8.37 4.81 0.61
CA THR A 94 7.22 5.35 -0.12
C THR A 94 7.72 6.10 -1.35
N PHE A 95 7.41 5.61 -2.53
CA PHE A 95 7.72 6.22 -3.81
C PHE A 95 6.54 7.07 -4.24
N GLU A 96 6.77 8.37 -4.38
CA GLU A 96 5.76 9.31 -4.83
C GLU A 96 6.18 9.87 -6.19
N SER A 97 5.37 9.60 -7.21
CA SER A 97 5.43 10.40 -8.43
C SER A 97 4.93 11.82 -8.10
N PRO A 98 5.60 12.88 -8.59
CA PRO A 98 4.99 14.21 -8.61
C PRO A 98 3.69 14.06 -9.40
N GLY A 99 2.57 14.40 -8.77
CA GLY A 99 1.27 14.29 -9.42
C GLY A 99 1.26 15.20 -10.63
N THR A 100 1.31 14.65 -11.84
CA THR A 100 0.91 15.41 -13.01
C THR A 100 -0.61 15.49 -12.93
N SER A 101 -1.14 16.70 -12.75
CA SER A 101 -2.58 16.93 -12.65
C SER A 101 -3.35 16.52 -13.91
N SER A 102 -2.67 16.23 -15.04
CA SER A 102 -3.24 15.48 -16.15
C SER A 102 -2.67 14.05 -16.16
N LEU A 103 -3.57 13.07 -16.08
CA LEU A 103 -3.27 11.63 -16.07
C LEU A 103 -2.72 11.13 -17.42
N GLU A 104 -2.88 11.91 -18.48
CA GLU A 104 -2.74 11.43 -19.87
C GLU A 104 -1.48 11.95 -20.58
N ASP A 105 -0.85 13.05 -20.14
CA ASP A 105 0.06 13.76 -21.05
C ASP A 105 1.57 13.51 -20.92
N THR A 106 2.12 12.86 -19.88
CA THR A 106 3.62 12.78 -19.76
C THR A 106 4.18 11.58 -18.98
N ILE A 107 3.67 10.36 -19.20
CA ILE A 107 4.34 9.16 -18.64
C ILE A 107 5.61 8.81 -19.44
N THR A 108 5.69 9.15 -20.73
CA THR A 108 6.79 8.71 -21.62
C THR A 108 8.12 9.40 -21.37
N ASP A 109 8.13 10.60 -20.77
CA ASP A 109 9.36 11.40 -20.62
C ASP A 109 10.00 11.28 -19.25
N TRP A 110 9.42 10.47 -18.36
CA TRP A 110 10.01 10.26 -17.06
C TRP A 110 11.25 9.38 -17.17
N PRO A 111 12.44 9.85 -16.76
CA PRO A 111 13.59 8.98 -16.71
C PRO A 111 13.22 7.82 -15.78
N PRO A 112 13.46 6.56 -16.20
CA PRO A 112 13.21 5.42 -15.34
C PRO A 112 13.96 5.69 -14.04
N LEU A 113 13.22 5.79 -12.94
CA LEU A 113 13.86 5.80 -11.64
C LEU A 113 14.72 4.53 -11.62
N ARG A 114 15.99 4.68 -11.32
CA ARG A 114 16.87 3.54 -11.13
C ARG A 114 17.17 3.50 -9.66
N ILE A 115 16.24 2.94 -8.92
CA ILE A 115 16.40 2.77 -7.49
C ILE A 115 17.28 1.55 -7.28
N MET A 116 18.59 1.76 -7.27
CA MET A 116 19.51 0.69 -6.96
C MET A 116 19.43 0.34 -5.47
N ILE A 117 18.68 -0.72 -5.16
CA ILE A 117 18.68 -1.34 -3.85
C ILE A 117 19.76 -2.40 -3.87
N ASN A 118 20.83 -2.21 -3.09
CA ASN A 118 21.84 -3.25 -2.94
C ASN A 118 21.33 -4.37 -2.01
N LYS A 119 21.98 -5.54 -2.09
CA LYS A 119 21.61 -6.72 -1.30
C LYS A 119 21.55 -6.49 0.21
N GLU A 120 22.45 -5.67 0.75
CA GLU A 120 22.49 -5.36 2.18
C GLU A 120 21.30 -4.50 2.62
N ALA A 121 20.94 -3.50 1.82
CA ALA A 121 19.79 -2.65 2.08
C ALA A 121 18.48 -3.43 1.95
N ALA A 122 18.40 -4.36 0.99
CA ALA A 122 17.23 -5.20 0.74
C ALA A 122 16.76 -5.98 1.97
N ILE A 123 17.68 -6.48 2.80
CA ILE A 123 17.38 -7.28 4.00
C ILE A 123 16.54 -6.49 5.02
N GLY A 124 16.72 -5.17 5.08
CA GLY A 124 15.99 -4.29 5.99
C GLY A 124 14.61 -3.89 5.50
N ILE A 125 14.26 -4.11 4.24
CA ILE A 125 13.05 -3.55 3.65
C ILE A 125 11.85 -4.43 3.95
N ARG A 126 10.87 -3.88 4.66
CA ARG A 126 9.64 -4.59 5.06
C ARG A 126 8.44 -4.18 4.22
N GLU A 127 8.37 -2.91 3.85
CA GLU A 127 7.23 -2.37 3.14
C GLU A 127 7.66 -1.46 1.98
N LEU A 128 7.08 -1.70 0.80
CA LEU A 128 7.18 -0.80 -0.34
C LEU A 128 5.81 -0.20 -0.64
N ARG A 129 5.73 1.12 -0.70
CA ARG A 129 4.53 1.85 -1.08
C ARG A 129 4.78 2.62 -2.36
N PHE A 130 3.96 2.41 -3.38
CA PHE A 130 4.01 3.14 -4.63
C PHE A 130 2.75 3.97 -4.75
N ARG A 131 2.93 5.29 -4.82
CA ARG A 131 1.86 6.23 -5.17
C ARG A 131 2.05 6.63 -6.63
N HIS A 132 1.11 6.20 -7.45
CA HIS A 132 0.99 6.33 -8.90
C HIS A 132 1.79 5.29 -9.71
N ALA A 133 1.23 4.90 -10.87
CA ALA A 133 1.72 3.86 -11.77
C ALA A 133 3.17 4.03 -12.21
N ALA A 134 3.55 5.26 -12.58
CA ALA A 134 4.87 5.55 -13.11
C ALA A 134 6.00 5.15 -12.15
N ALA A 135 5.75 5.20 -10.84
CA ALA A 135 6.74 4.84 -9.82
C ALA A 135 7.06 3.34 -9.79
N VAL A 136 6.16 2.47 -10.24
CA VAL A 136 6.34 1.01 -10.19
C VAL A 136 7.29 0.53 -11.28
N HIS A 137 7.13 1.03 -12.52
CA HIS A 137 8.02 0.74 -13.65
C HIS A 137 9.44 1.27 -13.43
N ALA A 138 9.55 2.27 -12.56
CA ALA A 138 10.77 2.88 -12.08
C ALA A 138 11.50 2.05 -11.01
N LEU A 139 11.03 0.86 -10.66
CA LEU A 139 11.71 0.02 -9.69
C LEU A 139 12.59 -1.01 -10.41
N LEU A 140 13.84 -0.64 -10.66
CA LEU A 140 14.88 -1.60 -11.06
C LEU A 140 15.57 -2.12 -9.81
N ILE A 141 15.28 -3.37 -9.45
CA ILE A 141 15.99 -4.06 -8.37
C ILE A 141 17.11 -4.88 -8.98
N ASP A 142 18.28 -4.81 -8.36
CA ASP A 142 19.41 -5.68 -8.69
C ASP A 142 18.99 -7.15 -8.53
N GLU A 143 19.27 -8.01 -9.51
CA GLU A 143 18.90 -9.44 -9.46
C GLU A 143 19.38 -10.12 -8.16
N ASP A 144 20.55 -9.71 -7.65
CA ASP A 144 21.09 -10.23 -6.39
C ASP A 144 20.31 -9.73 -5.16
N ALA A 145 19.77 -8.51 -5.23
CA ALA A 145 18.95 -7.91 -4.17
C ALA A 145 17.53 -8.47 -4.16
N GLU A 146 17.02 -8.86 -5.31
CA GLU A 146 15.69 -9.46 -5.48
C GLU A 146 15.52 -10.74 -4.64
N THR A 147 16.57 -11.56 -4.58
CA THR A 147 16.57 -12.77 -3.72
C THR A 147 16.63 -12.46 -2.23
N ALA A 148 17.13 -11.28 -1.86
CA ALA A 148 17.31 -10.85 -0.47
C ALA A 148 16.11 -10.05 0.08
N LEU A 149 15.21 -9.60 -0.80
CA LEU A 149 14.01 -8.86 -0.44
C LEU A 149 12.96 -9.77 0.20
N ALA A 150 12.97 -9.83 1.52
CA ALA A 150 11.89 -10.42 2.31
C ALA A 150 10.79 -9.38 2.56
N LEU A 151 10.11 -8.94 1.50
CA LEU A 151 9.04 -7.95 1.60
C LEU A 151 7.85 -8.53 2.36
N ASP A 152 7.47 -7.90 3.46
CA ASP A 152 6.27 -8.30 4.20
C ASP A 152 5.03 -7.74 3.49
N ARG A 153 5.08 -6.48 3.06
CA ARG A 153 3.94 -5.75 2.50
C ARG A 153 4.30 -4.93 1.26
N VAL A 154 3.41 -4.95 0.27
CA VAL A 154 3.44 -4.08 -0.90
C VAL A 154 2.14 -3.30 -0.98
N PHE A 155 2.24 -1.99 -1.14
CA PHE A 155 1.10 -1.09 -1.33
C PHE A 155 1.23 -0.40 -2.68
N LEU A 156 0.24 -0.55 -3.54
CA LEU A 156 0.16 0.06 -4.86
C LEU A 156 -1.08 0.95 -4.89
N SER A 157 -0.89 2.25 -5.15
CA SER A 157 -2.00 3.20 -5.28
C SER A 157 -1.94 3.88 -6.64
N GLY A 158 -3.04 3.92 -7.38
CA GLY A 158 -3.08 4.56 -8.71
C GLY A 158 -2.17 3.88 -9.73
N ALA A 159 -1.89 2.58 -9.57
CA ALA A 159 -0.99 1.85 -10.44
C ALA A 159 -1.74 1.31 -11.66
N HIS A 160 -1.21 1.53 -12.87
CA HIS A 160 -1.73 1.00 -14.13
C HIS A 160 -0.68 0.05 -14.70
N ILE A 161 -0.78 -1.22 -14.32
CA ILE A 161 0.18 -2.24 -14.68
C ILE A 161 -0.43 -3.02 -15.84
N LYS A 162 -0.08 -2.59 -17.05
CA LYS A 162 -0.40 -3.32 -18.28
C LYS A 162 0.73 -4.30 -18.58
N ASP A 163 0.39 -5.48 -19.11
CA ASP A 163 1.39 -6.44 -19.61
C ASP A 163 1.92 -5.99 -20.99
N ASP A 164 2.33 -4.72 -21.07
CA ASP A 164 3.05 -4.24 -22.22
C ASP A 164 4.49 -4.69 -22.02
N HIS A 165 4.99 -5.57 -22.89
CA HIS A 165 6.22 -6.36 -22.76
C HIS A 165 7.53 -5.57 -22.54
N THR A 166 7.46 -4.26 -22.31
CA THR A 166 8.58 -3.35 -22.23
C THR A 166 9.29 -3.37 -20.87
N LEU A 167 8.58 -3.63 -19.76
CA LEU A 167 9.21 -3.71 -18.42
C LEU A 167 8.49 -4.76 -17.53
N PRO A 168 9.12 -5.90 -17.24
CA PRO A 168 8.52 -6.92 -16.39
C PRO A 168 8.34 -6.40 -14.96
N PHE A 169 7.23 -6.81 -14.33
CA PHE A 169 7.01 -6.56 -12.91
C PHE A 169 8.14 -7.17 -12.08
N PRO A 170 8.72 -6.44 -11.10
CA PRO A 170 9.79 -6.99 -10.27
C PRO A 170 9.36 -8.29 -9.60
N SER A 171 10.15 -9.34 -9.81
CA SER A 171 9.95 -10.70 -9.32
C SER A 171 9.79 -10.73 -7.78
N CYS A 172 10.53 -9.85 -7.10
CA CYS A 172 10.50 -9.70 -5.64
C CYS A 172 9.10 -9.39 -5.10
N LEU A 173 8.26 -8.68 -5.84
CA LEU A 173 6.92 -8.29 -5.37
C LEU A 173 6.03 -9.52 -5.20
N PHE A 174 6.26 -10.57 -5.99
CA PHE A 174 5.54 -11.84 -5.89
C PHE A 174 5.89 -12.67 -4.64
N HIS A 175 6.93 -12.28 -3.90
CA HIS A 175 7.31 -12.87 -2.62
C HIS A 175 6.65 -12.19 -1.43
N SER A 176 5.89 -11.11 -1.66
CA SER A 176 5.20 -10.40 -0.59
C SER A 176 4.10 -11.23 0.06
N THR A 177 3.97 -11.08 1.38
CA THR A 177 2.91 -11.75 2.16
C THR A 177 1.61 -10.96 2.18
N GLN A 178 1.69 -9.64 1.97
CA GLN A 178 0.55 -8.73 1.96
C GLN A 178 0.62 -7.82 0.74
N LEU A 179 -0.49 -7.69 0.01
CA LEU A 179 -0.63 -6.81 -1.13
C LEU A 179 -1.86 -5.94 -0.94
N HIS A 180 -1.68 -4.64 -1.07
CA HIS A 180 -2.76 -3.66 -1.02
C HIS A 180 -2.78 -2.87 -2.32
N LEU A 181 -3.86 -3.00 -3.08
CA LEU A 181 -4.13 -2.29 -4.32
C LEU A 181 -5.19 -1.23 -4.05
N VAL A 182 -4.90 0.02 -4.36
CA VAL A 182 -5.83 1.15 -4.24
C VAL A 182 -5.90 1.86 -5.58
N ASN A 183 -7.09 2.09 -6.14
CA ASN A 183 -7.24 2.80 -7.43
C ASN A 183 -6.33 2.23 -8.55
N SER A 184 -6.01 0.95 -8.48
CA SER A 184 -5.01 0.33 -9.38
C SER A 184 -5.74 -0.52 -10.42
N MET A 185 -5.15 -0.63 -11.60
CA MET A 185 -5.55 -1.48 -12.72
C MET A 185 -4.43 -2.50 -12.98
N LEU A 186 -4.72 -3.78 -12.83
CA LEU A 186 -3.80 -4.89 -13.13
C LEU A 186 -4.31 -5.67 -14.35
N ASP A 187 -3.42 -5.95 -15.28
CA ASP A 187 -3.74 -6.74 -16.48
C ASP A 187 -3.53 -8.25 -16.27
N SER A 188 -4.31 -9.01 -17.03
CA SER A 188 -4.46 -10.48 -17.09
C SER A 188 -3.17 -11.29 -17.29
N GLY A 189 -2.08 -10.67 -17.75
CA GLY A 189 -0.80 -11.36 -18.02
C GLY A 189 0.12 -11.54 -16.81
N SER A 190 -0.16 -10.89 -15.67
CA SER A 190 0.81 -10.88 -14.56
C SER A 190 0.82 -12.19 -13.75
N ARG A 191 2.02 -12.55 -13.26
CA ARG A 191 2.25 -13.81 -12.54
C ARG A 191 1.48 -13.85 -11.21
N PRO A 192 1.01 -15.04 -10.77
CA PRO A 192 0.31 -15.15 -9.50
C PRO A 192 1.25 -14.98 -8.29
N PHE A 193 0.78 -14.30 -7.25
CA PHE A 193 1.49 -14.14 -5.99
C PHE A 193 1.39 -15.42 -5.14
N ARG A 194 2.43 -16.26 -5.17
CA ARG A 194 2.42 -17.59 -4.54
C ARG A 194 2.44 -17.57 -3.01
N PHE A 195 2.97 -16.51 -2.42
CA PHE A 195 3.18 -16.36 -0.98
C PHE A 195 2.18 -15.40 -0.31
N LEU A 196 1.20 -14.92 -1.08
CA LEU A 196 0.27 -13.90 -0.62
C LEU A 196 -0.72 -14.46 0.41
N HIS A 197 -0.63 -13.96 1.64
CA HIS A 197 -1.53 -14.30 2.73
C HIS A 197 -2.71 -13.33 2.86
N GLU A 198 -2.49 -12.06 2.52
CA GLU A 198 -3.49 -11.01 2.60
C GLU A 198 -3.52 -10.17 1.33
N LEU A 199 -4.71 -10.02 0.75
CA LEU A 199 -4.96 -9.17 -0.40
C LEU A 199 -6.05 -8.16 -0.05
N VAL A 200 -5.74 -6.88 -0.23
CA VAL A 200 -6.68 -5.77 -0.10
C VAL A 200 -6.80 -5.08 -1.44
N ILE A 201 -8.02 -4.92 -1.94
CA ILE A 201 -8.33 -4.21 -3.18
C ILE A 201 -9.33 -3.12 -2.85
N GLU A 202 -8.98 -1.86 -3.11
CA GLU A 202 -9.79 -0.69 -2.76
C GLU A 202 -9.99 0.23 -3.96
N ASN A 203 -11.26 0.54 -4.29
CA ASN A 203 -11.65 1.44 -5.39
C ASN A 203 -10.92 1.13 -6.72
N SER A 204 -10.63 -0.14 -6.95
CA SER A 204 -10.11 -0.64 -8.22
C SER A 204 -11.24 -0.96 -9.19
N ASP A 205 -10.87 -1.06 -10.46
CA ASP A 205 -11.76 -1.38 -11.56
C ASP A 205 -12.10 -2.87 -11.65
N HIS A 206 -12.95 -3.21 -12.63
CA HIS A 206 -13.34 -4.58 -12.90
C HIS A 206 -12.16 -5.45 -13.39
N GLU A 207 -11.23 -4.88 -14.17
CA GLU A 207 -10.06 -5.61 -14.69
C GLU A 207 -9.16 -6.13 -13.57
N THR A 208 -8.94 -5.33 -12.53
CA THR A 208 -8.17 -5.78 -11.35
C THR A 208 -8.83 -6.96 -10.64
N LEU A 209 -10.16 -7.01 -10.65
CA LEU A 209 -10.86 -8.18 -10.14
C LEU A 209 -10.70 -9.37 -11.05
N LEU A 210 -10.85 -9.19 -12.37
CA LEU A 210 -10.65 -10.27 -13.35
C LEU A 210 -9.25 -10.86 -13.23
N TRP A 211 -8.22 -10.02 -13.14
CA TRP A 211 -6.85 -10.43 -12.85
C TRP A 211 -6.77 -11.32 -11.59
N MET A 212 -7.42 -10.91 -10.49
CA MET A 212 -7.48 -11.70 -9.27
C MET A 212 -8.18 -13.06 -9.52
N LEU A 213 -9.23 -13.10 -10.34
CA LEU A 213 -9.92 -14.36 -10.68
C LEU A 213 -9.02 -15.27 -11.53
N GLU A 214 -8.27 -14.70 -12.48
CA GLU A 214 -7.37 -15.41 -13.39
C GLU A 214 -6.14 -15.96 -12.66
N CYS A 215 -5.71 -15.28 -11.61
CA CYS A 215 -4.80 -15.78 -10.59
C CYS A 215 -5.44 -16.89 -9.71
N THR A 216 -6.17 -17.82 -10.34
CA THR A 216 -6.95 -18.96 -9.82
C THR A 216 -6.24 -19.87 -8.81
N ASN A 217 -4.97 -19.60 -8.51
CA ASN A 217 -4.15 -20.41 -7.63
C ASN A 217 -3.35 -19.53 -6.67
N MET A 218 -4.05 -18.92 -5.71
CA MET A 218 -3.44 -18.36 -4.49
C MET A 218 -3.64 -19.35 -3.33
N PRO A 219 -2.85 -20.43 -3.27
CA PRO A 219 -3.09 -21.55 -2.36
C PRO A 219 -2.93 -21.18 -0.89
N VAL A 220 -2.28 -20.05 -0.58
CA VAL A 220 -1.98 -19.61 0.79
C VAL A 220 -2.71 -18.34 1.19
N LEU A 221 -3.60 -17.80 0.34
CA LEU A 221 -4.39 -16.60 0.65
C LEU A 221 -5.37 -16.89 1.77
N ARG A 222 -5.24 -16.17 2.88
CA ARG A 222 -6.04 -16.35 4.10
C ARG A 222 -7.06 -15.24 4.30
N SER A 223 -6.75 -14.03 3.84
CA SER A 223 -7.57 -12.83 4.00
C SER A 223 -7.72 -12.13 2.65
N LEU A 224 -8.97 -11.86 2.25
CA LEU A 224 -9.30 -11.07 1.08
C LEU A 224 -10.25 -9.95 1.49
N ARG A 225 -9.84 -8.71 1.22
CA ARG A 225 -10.63 -7.51 1.45
C ARG A 225 -10.88 -6.80 0.13
N LEU A 226 -12.14 -6.51 -0.12
CA LEU A 226 -12.68 -5.96 -1.35
C LEU A 226 -13.47 -4.69 -0.96
N CYS A 227 -12.90 -3.51 -1.16
CA CYS A 227 -13.46 -2.22 -0.74
C CYS A 227 -13.83 -1.33 -1.93
N SER A 228 -15.00 -0.71 -1.87
CA SER A 228 -15.48 0.29 -2.85
C SER A 228 -15.39 -0.18 -4.31
N ILE A 229 -15.66 -1.45 -4.55
CA ILE A 229 -15.54 -2.04 -5.89
C ILE A 229 -16.66 -1.54 -6.79
N ARG A 230 -16.27 -1.03 -7.96
CA ARG A 230 -17.19 -0.65 -9.05
C ARG A 230 -17.45 -1.86 -9.95
N ALA A 231 -18.16 -2.86 -9.44
CA ALA A 231 -18.55 -4.02 -10.25
C ALA A 231 -19.83 -3.65 -11.03
N SER A 232 -19.67 -3.06 -12.21
CA SER A 232 -20.80 -2.67 -13.06
C SER A 232 -21.44 -3.84 -13.83
N ASP A 233 -20.82 -5.04 -13.88
CA ASP A 233 -21.39 -6.18 -14.62
C ASP A 233 -21.10 -7.53 -13.91
N PRO A 234 -22.08 -8.44 -13.72
CA PRO A 234 -21.98 -9.66 -12.91
C PRO A 234 -21.22 -10.83 -13.56
N LYS A 235 -20.41 -10.60 -14.60
CA LYS A 235 -19.73 -11.68 -15.33
C LYS A 235 -18.44 -12.14 -14.64
N LEU A 236 -18.55 -12.48 -13.34
CA LEU A 236 -17.62 -13.39 -12.68
C LEU A 236 -17.90 -14.81 -13.22
N VAL A 237 -17.65 -15.04 -14.51
CA VAL A 237 -18.07 -16.26 -15.25
C VAL A 237 -17.27 -17.49 -14.80
N ASN A 238 -16.14 -17.29 -14.13
CA ASN A 238 -15.27 -18.37 -13.70
C ASN A 238 -15.37 -18.61 -12.20
N THR A 239 -15.44 -19.89 -11.83
CA THR A 239 -15.35 -20.33 -10.44
C THR A 239 -13.93 -20.10 -9.91
N VAL A 240 -13.75 -19.09 -9.06
CA VAL A 240 -12.50 -18.84 -8.36
C VAL A 240 -12.37 -19.78 -7.18
N LYS A 241 -11.25 -20.50 -7.11
CA LYS A 241 -10.92 -21.39 -6.01
C LYS A 241 -9.93 -20.70 -5.10
N LEU A 242 -10.35 -20.40 -3.88
CA LEU A 242 -9.47 -19.87 -2.84
C LEU A 242 -9.49 -20.86 -1.66
N PRO A 243 -8.75 -21.99 -1.77
CA PRO A 243 -8.89 -23.11 -0.85
C PRO A 243 -8.53 -22.75 0.58
N SER A 244 -7.60 -21.82 0.79
CA SER A 244 -7.13 -21.42 2.13
C SER A 244 -7.81 -20.16 2.68
N LEU A 245 -8.77 -19.59 1.96
CA LEU A 245 -9.38 -18.32 2.36
C LEU A 245 -10.24 -18.52 3.61
N GLY A 246 -9.79 -17.93 4.72
CA GLY A 246 -10.49 -17.96 6.00
C GLY A 246 -11.33 -16.71 6.25
N ARG A 247 -10.96 -15.57 5.66
CA ARG A 247 -11.62 -14.27 5.85
C ARG A 247 -11.91 -13.61 4.51
N LEU A 248 -13.16 -13.22 4.31
CA LEU A 248 -13.63 -12.44 3.17
C LEU A 248 -14.39 -11.22 3.69
N LEU A 249 -13.91 -10.04 3.33
CA LEU A 249 -14.55 -8.77 3.65
C LEU A 249 -14.89 -8.04 2.35
N ILE A 250 -16.15 -7.71 2.15
CA ILE A 250 -16.65 -7.00 0.98
C ILE A 250 -17.36 -5.76 1.48
N GLU A 251 -16.82 -4.59 1.16
CA GLU A 251 -17.43 -3.28 1.37
C GLU A 251 -17.73 -2.72 -0.02
N SER A 252 -19.01 -2.57 -0.39
CA SER A 252 -19.38 -1.99 -1.67
C SER A 252 -20.03 -0.63 -1.47
N SER A 253 -19.60 0.34 -2.28
CA SER A 253 -20.25 1.65 -2.43
C SER A 253 -21.44 1.60 -3.39
N HIS A 254 -21.65 0.46 -4.07
CA HIS A 254 -22.68 0.27 -5.07
C HIS A 254 -23.56 -0.92 -4.68
N SER A 255 -24.76 -1.01 -5.25
CA SER A 255 -25.68 -2.11 -4.97
C SER A 255 -25.03 -3.45 -5.32
N PHE A 256 -24.58 -4.17 -4.29
CA PHE A 256 -23.93 -5.47 -4.44
C PHE A 256 -24.99 -6.57 -4.35
N THR A 257 -25.08 -7.44 -5.36
CA THR A 257 -26.01 -8.57 -5.31
C THR A 257 -25.32 -9.80 -4.70
N PRO A 258 -25.74 -10.28 -3.50
CA PRO A 258 -25.09 -11.42 -2.83
C PRO A 258 -25.05 -12.70 -3.67
N ALA A 259 -25.98 -12.86 -4.61
CA ALA A 259 -26.05 -13.99 -5.54
C ALA A 259 -24.76 -14.22 -6.35
N LEU A 260 -23.93 -13.18 -6.54
CA LEU A 260 -22.66 -13.29 -7.25
C LEU A 260 -21.61 -14.09 -6.49
N ILE A 261 -21.61 -14.01 -5.16
CA ILE A 261 -20.64 -14.74 -4.33
C ILE A 261 -20.94 -16.24 -4.41
N GLY A 262 -22.23 -16.60 -4.39
CA GLY A 262 -22.69 -17.99 -4.29
C GLY A 262 -22.22 -18.91 -5.41
N ARG A 263 -22.22 -18.41 -6.65
CA ARG A 263 -21.96 -19.22 -7.85
C ARG A 263 -20.49 -19.24 -8.24
N SER A 264 -19.75 -18.18 -7.93
CA SER A 264 -18.42 -17.96 -8.51
C SER A 264 -17.27 -18.16 -7.51
N LEU A 265 -17.52 -18.24 -6.20
CA LEU A 265 -16.46 -18.39 -5.19
C LEU A 265 -16.51 -19.75 -4.48
N MET A 266 -15.49 -20.58 -4.72
CA MET A 266 -15.23 -21.83 -3.99
C MET A 266 -14.23 -21.58 -2.87
N VAL A 267 -14.77 -21.35 -1.67
CA VAL A 267 -14.03 -20.98 -0.45
C VAL A 267 -14.33 -21.99 0.68
N PRO A 268 -13.85 -23.25 0.56
CA PRO A 268 -14.25 -24.35 1.45
C PRO A 268 -13.90 -24.11 2.93
N ASN A 269 -12.90 -23.25 3.20
CA ASN A 269 -12.40 -22.94 4.53
C ASN A 269 -12.84 -21.57 5.06
N LEU A 270 -13.87 -20.94 4.48
CA LEU A 270 -14.30 -19.61 4.92
C LEU A 270 -14.87 -19.63 6.35
N GLN A 271 -14.24 -18.88 7.25
CA GLN A 271 -14.62 -18.77 8.67
C GLN A 271 -15.36 -17.46 8.96
N HIS A 272 -14.98 -16.39 8.25
CA HIS A 272 -15.52 -15.05 8.43
C HIS A 272 -15.95 -14.47 7.09
N LEU A 273 -17.22 -14.10 7.00
CA LEU A 273 -17.77 -13.34 5.88
C LEU A 273 -18.37 -12.04 6.41
N HIS A 274 -17.86 -10.93 5.91
CA HIS A 274 -18.41 -9.60 6.15
C HIS A 274 -18.83 -9.01 4.82
N VAL A 275 -20.10 -8.64 4.70
CA VAL A 275 -20.61 -7.91 3.56
C VAL A 275 -21.27 -6.63 4.09
N ASP A 276 -20.70 -5.50 3.71
CA ASP A 276 -21.25 -4.17 3.95
C ASP A 276 -21.66 -3.58 2.60
N ASP A 277 -22.97 -3.39 2.45
CA ASP A 277 -23.54 -2.65 1.32
C ASP A 277 -23.82 -1.23 1.82
N LEU A 278 -22.88 -0.33 1.55
CA LEU A 278 -23.01 1.06 1.95
C LEU A 278 -24.11 1.76 1.14
N GLY A 279 -24.48 1.21 -0.03
CA GLY A 279 -25.43 1.76 -0.98
C GLY A 279 -25.17 3.22 -1.36
N PRO A 280 -25.85 3.78 -2.36
CA PRO A 280 -26.04 5.21 -2.40
C PRO A 280 -26.93 5.58 -1.22
N GLN A 281 -26.34 5.99 -0.09
CA GLN A 281 -27.05 6.85 0.83
C GLN A 281 -27.37 8.11 0.03
N PHE A 282 -28.57 8.17 -0.55
CA PHE A 282 -29.09 9.41 -1.10
C PHE A 282 -28.95 10.44 0.02
N ARG A 283 -28.00 11.37 -0.15
CA ARG A 283 -27.98 12.65 0.56
C ARG A 283 -29.29 13.34 0.19
N THR A 284 -30.34 12.97 0.91
CA THR A 284 -31.49 13.84 1.09
C THR A 284 -31.07 14.71 2.27
N ASP A 285 -31.12 16.02 2.08
CA ASP A 285 -30.63 17.04 3.02
C ASP A 285 -31.42 17.09 4.35
N ALA A 286 -32.09 16.02 4.73
CA ALA A 286 -32.75 15.85 6.01
C ALA A 286 -31.76 15.28 7.03
N GLN A 287 -31.29 16.15 7.92
CA GLN A 287 -30.54 15.78 9.14
C GLN A 287 -31.32 14.73 9.95
N GLY A 288 -30.95 13.46 9.82
CA GLY A 288 -31.46 12.37 10.63
C GLY A 288 -30.47 11.21 10.60
N SER A 289 -29.97 10.80 11.76
CA SER A 289 -28.91 9.80 11.91
C SER A 289 -29.22 8.51 11.13
N LEU A 290 -28.46 8.26 10.06
CA LEU A 290 -28.54 7.03 9.25
C LEU A 290 -27.55 6.01 9.80
N LEU A 291 -28.06 5.00 10.49
CA LEU A 291 -27.34 3.74 10.68
C LEU A 291 -27.31 2.98 9.32
N PRO A 292 -26.18 2.35 8.94
CA PRO A 292 -26.08 1.57 7.70
C PRO A 292 -27.15 0.47 7.68
N LYS A 293 -27.97 0.44 6.63
CA LYS A 293 -29.22 -0.35 6.59
C LYS A 293 -29.00 -1.86 6.45
N ASN A 294 -27.83 -2.35 6.00
CA ASN A 294 -27.62 -3.78 5.72
C ASN A 294 -26.19 -4.25 6.03
N VAL A 295 -25.81 -4.33 7.32
CA VAL A 295 -24.55 -5.00 7.69
C VAL A 295 -24.82 -6.49 7.92
N ILE A 296 -24.40 -7.34 6.99
CA ILE A 296 -24.49 -8.79 7.15
C ILE A 296 -23.18 -9.29 7.76
N ARG A 297 -23.19 -9.57 9.07
CA ARG A 297 -22.09 -10.21 9.77
C ARG A 297 -22.42 -11.69 9.98
N MET A 298 -21.78 -12.57 9.21
CA MET A 298 -21.91 -14.01 9.41
C MET A 298 -20.65 -14.57 10.07
N LYS A 299 -20.85 -15.31 11.16
CA LYS A 299 -19.81 -16.10 11.83
C LYS A 299 -20.24 -17.55 11.84
N GLY A 300 -19.30 -18.45 11.52
CA GLY A 300 -19.55 -19.89 11.52
C GLY A 300 -19.84 -20.43 10.11
N VAL A 301 -19.23 -21.58 9.82
CA VAL A 301 -19.18 -22.21 8.49
C VAL A 301 -20.59 -22.53 7.95
N ASP A 302 -21.51 -22.96 8.81
CA ASP A 302 -22.86 -23.39 8.36
C ASP A 302 -23.76 -22.21 7.99
N ALA A 303 -23.68 -21.10 8.73
CA ALA A 303 -24.41 -19.88 8.41
C ALA A 303 -23.95 -19.29 7.06
N ILE A 304 -22.64 -19.30 6.84
CA ILE A 304 -22.03 -18.88 5.57
C ILE A 304 -22.47 -19.80 4.43
N LYS A 305 -22.35 -21.12 4.60
CA LYS A 305 -22.77 -22.09 3.57
C LYS A 305 -24.24 -21.97 3.19
N LYS A 306 -25.11 -21.62 4.13
CA LYS A 306 -26.54 -21.40 3.88
C LYS A 306 -26.82 -20.11 3.10
N ALA A 307 -25.99 -19.09 3.27
CA ALA A 307 -26.14 -17.81 2.55
C ALA A 307 -25.50 -17.80 1.16
N VAL A 308 -24.48 -18.64 0.96
CA VAL A 308 -23.76 -18.82 -0.31
C VAL A 308 -24.51 -19.78 -1.26
N ARG A 309 -25.40 -20.64 -0.74
CA ARG A 309 -26.27 -21.53 -1.53
C ARG A 309 -27.55 -20.83 -1.96
#